data_AF-A0A4P9YBP0-F1
#
_entry.id   AF-A0A4P9YBP0-F1
#
_cell.length_a   1.000
_cell.length_b   1.000
_cell.length_c   1.000
_cell.angle_alpha   90.00
_cell.angle_beta   90.00
_cell.angle_gamma   90.00
#
_symmetry.space_group_name_H-M   'P 1'
#
loop_
_entity.id
_entity.type
_entity.pdbx_description
1 polymer ?
#
loop_
_entity_poly.entity_id
_entity_poly.type
_entity_poly.pdbx_seq_one_letter_code
_entity_poly.pdbx_strand_id
1 'polypeptide(L)' 'VTKAIMHFLVNYSKEMLQNQLVQELYKEDFFNELLQEDELIAKERAKCKTMLEVYRKASSIVNEIRDVNITL' A
#
# COMPACT_ATOMS: atom_id res chain seq x y z
N VAL A 1 7.09 27.79 35.00
CA VAL A 1 7.79 26.60 34.47
C VAL A 1 6.92 25.82 33.49
N THR A 2 5.78 25.25 33.90
CA THR A 2 4.87 24.49 33.01
C THR A 2 4.40 25.26 31.77
N LYS A 3 4.06 26.55 31.91
CA LYS A 3 3.68 27.40 30.75
C LYS A 3 4.79 27.56 29.71
N ALA A 4 6.04 27.62 30.15
CA ALA A 4 7.19 27.73 29.25
C ALA A 4 7.38 26.42 28.47
N ILE A 5 7.29 25.27 29.16
CA ILE A 5 7.37 23.95 28.50
C ILE A 5 6.22 23.77 27.51
N MET A 6 4.99 24.14 27.90
CA MET A 6 3.82 24.06 27.01
C MET A 6 4.00 24.91 25.75
N HIS A 7 4.51 26.14 25.89
CA HIS A 7 4.64 27.05 24.77
C HIS A 7 5.80 26.65 23.85
N PHE A 8 7.00 26.46 24.39
CA PHE A 8 8.22 26.28 23.60
C PHE A 8 8.45 24.86 23.11
N LEU A 9 7.84 23.85 23.74
CA LEU A 9 8.03 22.45 23.36
C LEU A 9 6.75 21.86 22.82
N VAL A 10 5.69 21.81 23.63
CA VAL A 10 4.47 21.04 23.29
C VAL A 10 3.73 21.69 22.12
N ASN A 11 3.37 22.96 22.25
CA ASN A 11 2.61 23.68 21.23
C ASN A 11 3.46 23.92 19.98
N TYR A 12 4.71 24.34 20.15
CA TYR A 12 5.65 24.50 19.04
C TYR A 12 5.82 23.21 18.23
N SER A 13 6.08 22.07 18.88
CA SER A 13 6.22 20.80 18.17
C SER A 13 4.92 20.42 17.46
N LYS A 14 3.76 20.61 18.11
CA LYS A 14 2.47 20.31 17.49
C LYS A 14 2.23 21.13 16.21
N GLU A 15 2.57 22.41 16.22
CA GLU A 15 2.36 23.31 15.09
C GLU A 15 3.36 23.07 13.96
N MET A 16 4.64 22.82 14.28
CA MET A 16 5.70 22.72 13.27
C MET A 16 5.88 21.31 12.69
N LEU A 17 5.52 20.25 13.42
CA LEU A 17 5.81 18.88 13.03
C LEU A 17 5.22 18.51 11.67
N GLN A 18 4.00 18.95 11.36
CA GLN A 18 3.36 18.62 10.08
C GLN A 18 4.15 19.16 8.88
N ASN A 19 4.52 20.45 8.93
CA ASN A 19 5.31 21.08 7.87
C ASN A 19 6.69 20.44 7.75
N GLN A 20 7.34 20.17 8.88
CA GLN A 20 8.67 19.55 8.88
C GLN A 20 8.63 18.13 8.31
N LEU A 21 7.64 17.31 8.67
CA LEU A 21 7.52 15.96 8.15
C LEU A 21 7.31 15.94 6.64
N VAL A 22 6.51 16.86 6.09
CA VAL A 22 6.35 16.99 4.63
C VAL A 22 7.67 17.40 3.99
N GLN A 23 8.34 18.41 4.54
CA GLN A 23 9.64 18.86 4.00
C GLN A 23 10.70 17.78 4.03
N GLU A 24 10.76 16.96 5.09
CA GLU A 24 11.80 15.95 5.25
C GLU A 24 11.50 14.64 4.54
N LEU A 25 10.26 14.16 4.56
CA LEU A 25 9.89 12.84 4.03
C LEU A 25 9.41 12.89 2.58
N TYR A 26 8.91 14.04 2.10
CA TYR A 26 8.40 14.18 0.74
C TYR A 26 9.49 14.61 -0.25
N LYS A 27 10.57 13.82 -0.31
CA LYS A 27 11.69 14.01 -1.23
C LYS A 27 11.78 12.78 -2.13
N GLU A 28 11.77 12.98 -3.45
CA GLU A 28 11.77 11.88 -4.43
C GLU A 28 12.95 10.94 -4.23
N ASP A 29 14.12 11.47 -3.85
CA ASP A 29 15.33 10.70 -3.56
C ASP A 29 15.12 9.66 -2.44
N PHE A 30 14.17 9.89 -1.53
CA PHE A 30 13.85 8.97 -0.43
C PHE A 30 12.72 8.00 -0.74
N PHE A 31 11.99 8.17 -1.85
CA PHE A 31 10.81 7.34 -2.12
C PHE A 31 11.14 5.86 -2.29
N ASN A 32 12.29 5.54 -2.88
CA ASN A 32 12.72 4.14 -3.04
C ASN A 32 12.90 3.42 -1.70
N GLU A 33 13.36 4.13 -0.67
CA GLU A 33 13.59 3.56 0.67
C GLU A 33 12.32 3.65 1.54
N LEU A 34 11.70 4.83 1.62
CA LEU A 34 10.55 5.08 2.49
C LEU A 34 9.28 4.36 2.03
N LEU A 35 9.11 4.15 0.73
CA LEU A 35 7.94 3.46 0.16
C LEU A 35 8.22 2.00 -0.16
N GLN A 36 9.35 1.46 0.30
CA GLN A 36 9.65 0.05 0.14
C GLN A 36 8.64 -0.79 0.95
N GLU A 37 7.98 -1.71 0.27
CA GLU A 37 7.10 -2.67 0.91
C GLU A 37 7.91 -3.76 1.59
N ASP A 38 7.41 -4.25 2.73
CA ASP A 38 7.97 -5.43 3.38
C ASP A 38 7.95 -6.65 2.44
N GLU A 39 9.07 -7.39 2.40
CA GLU A 39 9.25 -8.51 1.47
C GLU A 39 8.19 -9.62 1.65
N LEU A 40 7.73 -9.85 2.89
CA LEU A 40 6.70 -10.85 3.16
C LEU A 40 5.37 -10.41 2.54
N ILE A 41 5.01 -9.14 2.70
CA ILE A 41 3.79 -8.57 2.12
C ILE A 41 3.85 -8.62 0.59
N ALA A 42 4.99 -8.24 0.01
CA ALA A 42 5.20 -8.30 -1.44
C ALA A 42 5.03 -9.73 -1.99
N LYS A 43 5.57 -10.73 -1.27
CA LYS A 43 5.48 -12.15 -1.63
C LYS A 43 4.05 -12.68 -1.50
N GLU A 44 3.33 -12.32 -0.44
CA GLU A 44 1.93 -12.68 -0.27
C GLU A 44 1.06 -12.10 -1.37
N ARG A 45 1.25 -10.81 -1.70
CA ARG A 45 0.56 -10.15 -2.80
C ARG A 45 0.81 -10.86 -4.13
N ALA A 46 2.06 -11.23 -4.42
CA ALA A 46 2.40 -11.96 -5.63
C ALA A 46 1.70 -13.33 -5.68
N LYS A 47 1.69 -14.08 -4.58
CA LYS A 47 0.99 -15.37 -4.47
C LYS A 47 -0.52 -15.22 -4.73
N CYS A 48 -1.15 -14.22 -4.11
CA CYS A 48 -2.57 -13.93 -4.30
C CYS A 48 -2.89 -13.58 -5.76
N LYS A 49 -2.04 -12.79 -6.41
CA LYS A 49 -2.19 -12.43 -7.83
C LYS A 49 -2.13 -13.67 -8.73
N THR A 50 -1.14 -14.53 -8.52
CA THR A 50 -1.02 -15.79 -9.28
C THR A 50 -2.25 -16.68 -9.09
N MET A 51 -2.71 -16.83 -7.85
CA MET A 51 -3.90 -17.63 -7.56
C MET A 51 -5.16 -17.08 -8.22
N LEU A 52 -5.32 -15.75 -8.22
CA LEU A 52 -6.42 -15.08 -8.92
C LEU A 52 -6.37 -15.32 -10.43
N GLU A 53 -5.19 -15.28 -11.04
CA GLU A 53 -5.02 -15.59 -12.47
C GLU A 53 -5.42 -17.04 -12.78
N VAL A 54 -5.05 -17.99 -11.92
CA VAL A 54 -5.46 -19.40 -12.05
C VAL A 54 -6.98 -19.52 -12.00
N TYR A 55 -7.63 -18.89 -11.02
CA TYR A 55 -9.09 -18.94 -10.91
C TYR A 55 -9.80 -18.30 -12.10
N ARG A 56 -9.27 -17.19 -12.64
CA ARG A 56 -9.82 -16.56 -13.85
C ARG A 56 -9.73 -17.48 -15.05
N LYS A 57 -8.59 -18.16 -15.25
CA LYS A 57 -8.41 -19.14 -16.32
C LYS A 57 -9.37 -20.33 -16.17
N ALA A 58 -9.48 -20.88 -14.97
CA ALA A 58 -10.40 -21.97 -14.67
C ALA A 58 -11.86 -21.56 -14.97
N SER A 59 -12.25 -20.34 -14.59
CA SER A 59 -13.58 -19.82 -14.91
C SER A 59 -13.82 -19.64 -16.41
N SER A 60 -12.81 -19.20 -17.18
CA SER A 60 -12.92 -19.11 -18.65
C SER A 60 -13.19 -20.48 -19.26
N ILE A 61 -12.41 -21.49 -18.86
CA ILE A 61 -12.55 -22.87 -19.36
C ILE A 61 -13.95 -23.43 -19.03
N VAL A 62 -14.45 -23.19 -17.81
CA VAL A 62 -15.80 -23.62 -17.42
C VAL A 62 -16.88 -22.95 -18.28
N ASN A 63 -16.72 -21.66 -18.60
CA ASN A 63 -17.65 -20.94 -19.47
C ASN A 63 -17.61 -21.49 -20.90
N GLU A 64 -16.42 -21.74 -21.45
CA GLU A 64 -16.26 -22.32 -22.80
C GLU A 64 -16.95 -23.68 -22.92
N ILE A 65 -16.82 -24.56 -21.91
CA ILE A 65 -17.50 -25.87 -21.91
C ILE A 65 -19.03 -25.71 -21.84
N ARG A 66 -19.53 -24.76 -21.04
CA ARG A 66 -20.97 -24.47 -20.96
C ARG A 66 -21.51 -24.05 -22.33
N ASP A 67 -20.79 -23.20 -23.06
CA ASP A 67 -21.23 -22.69 -24.35
C ASP A 67 -21.24 -23.79 -25.43
N VAL A 68 -20.27 -24.72 -25.40
CA VAL A 68 -20.26 -25.91 -26.29
C VAL A 68 -21.46 -26.82 -26.04
N ASN A 69 -21.83 -27.06 -24.78
CA ASN A 69 -22.99 -27.91 -24.42
C ASN A 69 -24.36 -27.28 -24.72
N ILE A 70 -24.45 -25.97 -24.94
CA ILE A 70 -25.68 -25.30 -25.36
C ILE A 70 -25.82 -25.30 -26.89
N THR A 71 -24.69 -25.39 -27.60
CA THR A 71 -24.65 -25.35 -29.07
C THR A 71 -24.78 -26.74 -29.71
N LEU A 72 -24.47 -27.81 -28.96
CA LEU A 72 -24.75 -29.21 -29.31
C LEU A 72 -26.15 -29.63 -28.84
#